data_AF-A0A0N0TJH7-F1
#
_entry.id   AF-A0A0N0TJH7-F1
#
_cell.length_a   1.000
_cell.length_b   1.000
_cell.length_c   1.000
_cell.angle_alpha   90.00
_cell.angle_beta   90.00
_cell.angle_gamma   90.00
#
_symmetry.space_group_name_H-M   'P 1'
#
loop_
_entity.id
_entity.type
_entity.pdbx_description
1 polymer ?
#
loop_
_entity_poly.entity_id
_entity_poly.type
_entity_poly.pdbx_seq_one_letter_code
_entity_poly.pdbx_strand_id
1 'polypeptide(L)'
;MVSPSEPPASGSVGRRRKVSEPGAAAPVEDDGRSRRSGGRRRAGGRRKQEARRGRPLLFALVGVLVVALIGVGVVFYLRSGSQEGGSAPVQARPAAYQVVDSGEMNTVLASREDDSRVLNEGELFERNNAEISSQSLEFTLRDSDLVEDCSQAVWGQDVRDALAAADCAQAGRATYVSDTYFGVAAVFNLGDVEGSRAVAAAMAEPEDAEGGEEDEDAAAAPATGFVVPPSGQDPFNRLGEGYSAADAIISGHYLVVVWVQPTGSESVEDRVSLSSPLVALANFRDPLYRRMVNLREEEPGGSTDGTGTTDGTTDGTGTTDGTGTTDGTGTTDGTGTTDGTTGTTGTD
;
A
#
# COMPACT_ATOMS: atom_id res chain seq x y z
N MET A 1 39.75 43.93 -8.13
CA MET A 1 39.83 44.46 -6.75
C MET A 1 38.52 44.06 -6.10
N VAL A 2 38.38 43.15 -5.15
CA VAL A 2 39.25 42.50 -4.16
C VAL A 2 38.83 41.02 -4.07
N SER A 3 39.80 40.15 -3.82
CA SER A 3 39.68 38.70 -3.69
C SER A 3 39.60 38.30 -2.18
N PRO A 4 39.64 37.02 -1.79
CA PRO A 4 38.62 36.27 -1.05
C PRO A 4 38.95 36.10 0.46
N SER A 5 38.12 35.39 1.24
CA SER A 5 38.50 34.85 2.55
C SER A 5 37.68 33.61 2.96
N GLU A 6 38.31 32.45 2.82
CA GLU A 6 38.30 31.31 3.77
C GLU A 6 39.71 31.26 4.42
N PRO A 7 40.04 30.42 5.43
CA PRO A 7 39.32 29.91 6.61
C PRO A 7 40.19 30.15 7.90
N PRO A 8 40.01 29.40 9.01
CA PRO A 8 41.00 28.33 9.25
C PRO A 8 40.51 27.07 9.99
N ALA A 9 41.24 25.97 9.74
CA ALA A 9 41.27 24.73 10.51
C ALA A 9 42.35 24.78 11.63
N SER A 10 42.17 23.98 12.69
CA SER A 10 43.17 23.31 13.58
C SER A 10 42.56 23.05 14.97
N GLY A 11 42.77 21.95 15.70
CA GLY A 11 43.70 20.83 15.56
C GLY A 11 43.53 19.81 16.71
N SER A 12 44.33 18.74 16.59
CA SER A 12 44.48 17.52 17.39
C SER A 12 44.89 17.65 18.87
N VAL A 13 44.66 16.60 19.69
CA VAL A 13 45.65 15.76 20.45
C VAL A 13 44.94 14.93 21.56
N GLY A 14 45.30 13.64 21.67
CA GLY A 14 44.59 12.61 22.46
C GLY A 14 45.10 12.29 23.87
N ARG A 15 44.66 11.15 24.43
CA ARG A 15 45.37 10.34 25.46
C ARG A 15 44.62 9.05 25.87
N ARG A 16 45.18 7.91 25.45
CA ARG A 16 45.66 6.75 26.24
C ARG A 16 45.08 6.57 27.67
N ARG A 17 44.46 5.40 27.94
CA ARG A 17 44.86 4.47 29.03
C ARG A 17 44.35 3.04 28.76
N LYS A 18 45.21 2.12 29.19
CA LYS A 18 45.25 0.65 29.05
C LYS A 18 45.19 0.08 30.49
N VAL A 19 44.69 -1.15 30.69
CA VAL A 19 44.97 -2.15 31.77
C VAL A 19 43.82 -3.19 31.68
N SER A 20 44.00 -4.45 31.22
CA SER A 20 44.74 -5.61 31.77
C SER A 20 44.17 -6.02 33.15
N GLU A 21 43.38 -7.09 33.32
CA GLU A 21 43.67 -8.54 33.27
C GLU A 21 43.16 -9.19 34.60
N PRO A 22 43.28 -10.52 34.87
CA PRO A 22 42.15 -11.38 35.26
C PRO A 22 42.35 -12.15 36.60
N GLY A 23 41.46 -13.13 36.87
CA GLY A 23 41.62 -14.19 37.89
C GLY A 23 40.83 -13.93 39.18
N ALA A 24 40.39 -14.91 39.96
CA ALA A 24 40.47 -16.37 39.98
C ALA A 24 39.43 -16.84 41.03
N ALA A 25 38.83 -18.02 40.89
CA ALA A 25 39.05 -19.20 41.75
C ALA A 25 37.81 -19.61 42.56
N ALA A 26 37.55 -20.92 42.55
CA ALA A 26 36.55 -21.68 43.31
C ALA A 26 36.92 -21.80 44.82
N PRO A 27 36.10 -22.46 45.67
CA PRO A 27 36.13 -23.95 45.82
C PRO A 27 34.72 -24.58 46.03
N VAL A 28 34.41 -25.81 45.59
CA VAL A 28 34.64 -27.19 46.15
C VAL A 28 34.03 -27.49 47.53
N GLU A 29 33.36 -28.66 47.59
CA GLU A 29 32.95 -29.53 48.72
C GLU A 29 31.47 -29.47 49.16
N ASP A 30 30.71 -30.55 48.88
CA ASP A 30 30.31 -31.48 49.96
C ASP A 30 29.90 -32.88 49.39
N ASP A 31 30.28 -33.88 50.18
CA ASP A 31 30.16 -35.33 50.03
C ASP A 31 28.75 -35.85 50.38
N GLY A 32 28.35 -37.05 49.91
CA GLY A 32 27.24 -37.72 50.61
C GLY A 32 26.48 -38.92 50.02
N ARG A 33 27.19 -39.97 49.59
CA ARG A 33 26.85 -41.40 49.84
C ARG A 33 25.48 -42.01 49.43
N SER A 34 25.67 -43.06 48.62
CA SER A 34 25.12 -44.43 48.76
C SER A 34 23.71 -44.68 48.17
N ARG A 35 23.36 -45.82 47.55
CA ARG A 35 23.78 -47.22 47.68
C ARG A 35 23.15 -48.01 46.50
N ARG A 36 23.85 -49.04 46.00
CA ARG A 36 23.38 -50.40 45.57
C ARG A 36 22.08 -50.49 44.72
N SER A 37 21.97 -51.24 43.62
CA SER A 37 22.50 -52.56 43.23
C SER A 37 22.11 -52.76 41.74
N GLY A 38 22.96 -53.28 40.85
CA GLY A 38 23.07 -54.72 40.56
C GLY A 38 21.72 -55.33 40.16
N GLY A 39 21.47 -55.90 38.99
CA GLY A 39 22.28 -56.32 37.86
C GLY A 39 21.57 -57.49 37.16
N ARG A 40 21.97 -57.79 35.92
CA ARG A 40 21.81 -59.08 35.19
C ARG A 40 20.39 -59.43 34.72
N ARG A 41 20.12 -59.43 33.41
CA ARG A 41 20.51 -60.38 32.33
C ARG A 41 19.42 -61.44 32.07
N ARG A 42 19.15 -61.59 30.77
CA ARG A 42 18.83 -62.81 29.99
C ARG A 42 17.36 -63.21 29.76
N ALA A 43 17.05 -63.14 28.46
CA ALA A 43 16.74 -64.25 27.56
C ALA A 43 15.31 -64.81 27.52
N GLY A 44 14.78 -64.80 26.28
CA GLY A 44 14.29 -66.00 25.62
C GLY A 44 12.88 -66.45 25.98
N GLY A 45 11.94 -66.24 25.06
CA GLY A 45 10.62 -66.86 25.11
C GLY A 45 10.05 -67.03 23.71
N ARG A 46 10.14 -68.26 23.19
CA ARG A 46 9.62 -68.71 21.90
C ARG A 46 8.14 -69.11 22.04
N ARG A 47 7.36 -68.83 20.98
CA ARG A 47 6.07 -69.43 20.55
C ARG A 47 4.79 -69.01 21.31
N LYS A 48 3.85 -68.43 20.55
CA LYS A 48 2.67 -69.17 20.06
C LYS A 48 2.04 -68.47 18.84
N GLN A 49 1.92 -69.21 17.75
CA GLN A 49 1.03 -68.91 16.63
C GLN A 49 -0.41 -69.06 17.13
N GLU A 50 -1.22 -68.01 17.01
CA GLU A 50 -2.66 -68.16 16.88
C GLU A 50 -3.13 -67.31 15.70
N ALA A 51 -3.76 -67.99 14.75
CA ALA A 51 -4.35 -67.41 13.56
C ALA A 51 -5.68 -66.73 13.91
N ARG A 52 -5.80 -65.43 13.62
CA ARG A 52 -7.11 -64.77 13.48
C ARG A 52 -7.10 -63.79 12.31
N ARG A 53 -7.64 -64.30 11.21
CA ARG A 53 -8.50 -63.65 10.21
C ARG A 53 -8.92 -62.21 10.54
N GLY A 54 -8.73 -61.33 9.55
CA GLY A 54 -9.60 -60.18 9.30
C GLY A 54 -8.91 -58.83 9.43
N ARG A 55 -8.51 -58.24 8.28
CA ARG A 55 -8.50 -56.78 8.04
C ARG A 55 -8.06 -56.44 6.59
N PRO A 56 -8.91 -56.67 5.57
CA PRO A 56 -8.68 -56.13 4.23
C PRO A 56 -8.87 -54.61 4.14
N LEU A 57 -9.38 -53.96 5.19
CA LEU A 57 -9.70 -52.53 5.22
C LEU A 57 -8.47 -51.60 5.34
N LEU A 58 -7.33 -52.11 5.83
CA LEU A 58 -6.12 -51.30 6.00
C LEU A 58 -5.36 -51.13 4.66
N PHE A 59 -5.41 -52.12 3.78
CA PHE A 59 -4.84 -52.02 2.43
C PHE A 59 -5.70 -51.17 1.50
N ALA A 60 -7.02 -51.15 1.69
CA ALA A 60 -7.92 -50.26 0.95
C ALA A 60 -7.68 -48.78 1.29
N LEU A 61 -7.43 -48.47 2.57
CA LEU A 61 -7.20 -47.09 3.03
C LEU A 61 -5.83 -46.55 2.56
N VAL A 62 -4.79 -47.40 2.58
CA VAL A 62 -3.47 -47.04 2.01
C VAL A 62 -3.54 -46.95 0.48
N GLY A 63 -4.28 -47.83 -0.18
CA GLY A 63 -4.49 -47.76 -1.63
C GLY A 63 -5.20 -46.48 -2.08
N VAL A 64 -6.25 -46.07 -1.36
CA VAL A 64 -6.95 -44.79 -1.63
C VAL A 64 -6.05 -43.59 -1.36
N LEU A 65 -5.23 -43.62 -0.30
CA LEU A 65 -4.29 -42.54 -0.02
C LEU A 65 -3.20 -42.42 -1.11
N VAL A 66 -2.67 -43.54 -1.59
CA VAL A 66 -1.66 -43.54 -2.67
C VAL A 66 -2.28 -43.09 -3.99
N VAL A 67 -3.51 -43.52 -4.32
CA VAL A 67 -4.22 -43.05 -5.51
C VAL A 67 -4.61 -41.57 -5.37
N ALA A 68 -4.95 -41.08 -4.18
CA ALA A 68 -5.19 -39.67 -3.93
C ALA A 68 -3.91 -38.84 -4.03
N LEU A 69 -2.77 -39.33 -3.54
CA LEU A 69 -1.47 -38.67 -3.67
C LEU A 69 -0.96 -38.67 -5.11
N ILE A 70 -1.18 -39.76 -5.86
CA ILE A 70 -0.90 -39.81 -7.30
C ILE A 70 -1.88 -38.91 -8.06
N GLY A 71 -3.15 -38.86 -7.67
CA GLY A 71 -4.14 -37.95 -8.25
C GLY A 71 -3.80 -36.49 -8.02
N VAL A 72 -3.41 -36.11 -6.79
CA VAL A 72 -2.91 -34.78 -6.45
C VAL A 72 -1.61 -34.50 -7.18
N GLY A 73 -0.69 -35.47 -7.25
CA GLY A 73 0.56 -35.35 -7.99
C GLY A 73 0.34 -35.18 -9.50
N VAL A 74 -0.64 -35.86 -10.09
CA VAL A 74 -1.01 -35.74 -11.51
C VAL A 74 -1.77 -34.43 -11.77
N VAL A 75 -2.62 -33.97 -10.85
CA VAL A 75 -3.26 -32.64 -10.96
C VAL A 75 -2.22 -31.52 -10.80
N PHE A 76 -1.26 -31.67 -9.89
CA PHE A 76 -0.15 -30.72 -9.74
C PHE A 76 0.78 -30.77 -10.96
N TYR A 77 1.08 -31.96 -11.49
CA TYR A 77 1.92 -32.14 -12.68
C TYR A 77 1.23 -31.70 -13.97
N LEU A 78 -0.09 -31.86 -14.11
CA LEU A 78 -0.83 -31.34 -15.26
C LEU A 78 -1.12 -29.84 -15.14
N ARG A 79 -1.18 -29.28 -13.91
CA ARG A 79 -1.25 -27.82 -13.67
C ARG A 79 0.11 -27.14 -13.83
N SER A 80 1.22 -27.84 -13.58
CA SER A 80 2.59 -27.36 -13.81
C SER A 80 3.14 -27.73 -15.20
N GLY A 81 2.48 -28.64 -15.93
CA GLY A 81 2.92 -29.17 -17.23
C GLY A 81 2.45 -28.38 -18.45
N SER A 82 1.66 -27.32 -18.26
CA SER A 82 1.25 -26.38 -19.31
C SER A 82 1.98 -25.05 -19.19
N GLN A 83 3.30 -25.09 -18.94
CA GLN A 83 4.16 -23.92 -19.15
C GLN A 83 4.93 -24.13 -20.44
N GLU A 84 4.20 -24.02 -21.55
CA GLU A 84 4.80 -23.66 -22.83
C GLU A 84 5.45 -22.29 -22.66
N GLY A 85 6.79 -22.24 -22.65
CA GLY A 85 7.58 -21.10 -23.13
C GLY A 85 7.24 -19.69 -22.64
N GLY A 86 6.69 -19.52 -21.44
CA GLY A 86 6.56 -18.19 -20.84
C GLY A 86 7.93 -17.71 -20.39
N SER A 87 8.55 -16.82 -21.17
CA SER A 87 9.61 -15.95 -20.65
C SER A 87 9.15 -15.42 -19.29
N ALA A 88 10.04 -15.41 -18.29
CA ALA A 88 9.76 -14.76 -17.02
C ALA A 88 9.20 -13.35 -17.32
N PRO A 89 8.15 -12.89 -16.62
CA PRO A 89 7.57 -11.58 -16.88
C PRO A 89 8.70 -10.55 -16.87
N VAL A 90 8.77 -9.74 -17.92
CA VAL A 90 9.75 -8.66 -18.00
C VAL A 90 9.56 -7.84 -16.74
N GLN A 91 10.61 -7.77 -15.93
CA GLN A 91 10.65 -7.00 -14.69
C GLN A 91 10.76 -5.53 -15.08
N ALA A 92 9.66 -5.00 -15.61
CA ALA A 92 9.62 -3.72 -16.28
C ALA A 92 9.61 -2.57 -15.29
N ARG A 93 10.25 -1.47 -15.69
CA ARG A 93 10.41 -0.25 -14.90
C ARG A 93 10.20 0.99 -15.77
N PRO A 94 9.82 2.12 -15.17
CA PRO A 94 9.83 3.39 -15.86
C PRO A 94 11.26 3.81 -16.22
N ALA A 95 11.44 4.42 -17.38
CA ALA A 95 12.72 5.02 -17.77
C ALA A 95 13.05 6.30 -16.98
N ALA A 96 12.04 6.92 -16.36
CA ALA A 96 12.20 8.05 -15.46
C ALA A 96 11.26 7.91 -14.26
N TYR A 97 11.76 8.10 -13.05
CA TYR A 97 11.00 8.00 -11.82
C TYR A 97 11.18 9.24 -10.96
N GLN A 98 10.07 9.78 -10.43
CA GLN A 98 10.09 10.91 -9.52
C GLN A 98 9.23 10.64 -8.29
N VAL A 99 9.69 11.12 -7.14
CA VAL A 99 8.90 11.17 -5.90
C VAL A 99 8.36 12.58 -5.68
N VAL A 100 7.07 12.69 -5.36
CA VAL A 100 6.35 13.94 -5.13
C VAL A 100 5.71 13.90 -3.74
N ASP A 101 6.10 14.82 -2.86
CA ASP A 101 5.52 14.95 -1.51
C ASP A 101 4.37 15.98 -1.54
N SER A 102 3.14 15.57 -1.17
CA SER A 102 1.94 16.41 -1.28
C SER A 102 1.57 17.25 -0.04
N GLY A 103 2.53 17.51 0.85
CA GLY A 103 2.48 18.59 1.84
C GLY A 103 1.25 18.60 2.75
N GLU A 104 0.22 19.39 2.39
CA GLU A 104 -1.02 19.49 3.17
C GLU A 104 -1.78 18.18 3.35
N MET A 105 -1.77 17.30 2.34
CA MET A 105 -2.44 16.01 2.46
C MET A 105 -1.73 15.12 3.49
N ASN A 106 -0.43 15.33 3.68
CA ASN A 106 0.41 14.57 4.59
C ASN A 106 0.19 14.92 6.06
N THR A 107 -0.54 16.00 6.36
CA THR A 107 -0.91 16.34 7.73
C THR A 107 -2.29 15.79 8.11
N VAL A 108 -3.25 15.86 7.18
CA VAL A 108 -4.64 15.43 7.45
C VAL A 108 -4.81 13.92 7.34
N LEU A 109 -4.13 13.29 6.37
CA LEU A 109 -4.16 11.86 6.15
C LEU A 109 -2.86 11.21 6.65
N ALA A 110 -2.24 11.75 7.70
CA ALA A 110 -0.88 11.38 8.10
C ALA A 110 -0.75 9.88 8.43
N SER A 111 -1.75 9.31 9.09
CA SER A 111 -1.77 7.91 9.49
C SER A 111 -3.15 7.27 9.32
N ARG A 112 -3.21 5.94 9.40
CA ARG A 112 -4.49 5.21 9.52
C ARG A 112 -5.22 5.46 10.83
N GLU A 113 -4.55 6.01 11.84
CA GLU A 113 -5.22 6.45 13.07
C GLU A 113 -6.06 7.71 12.79
N ASP A 114 -5.56 8.61 11.94
CA ASP A 114 -6.26 9.83 11.50
C ASP A 114 -7.33 9.52 10.44
N ASP A 115 -7.12 8.51 9.60
CA ASP A 115 -8.08 8.03 8.60
C ASP A 115 -8.19 6.50 8.60
N SER A 116 -9.08 5.97 9.44
CA SER A 116 -9.29 4.52 9.57
C SER A 116 -10.13 3.88 8.46
N ARG A 117 -10.57 4.66 7.45
CA ARG A 117 -11.45 4.18 6.39
C ARG A 117 -10.70 3.22 5.46
N VAL A 118 -11.25 2.02 5.30
CA VAL A 118 -10.76 1.01 4.34
C VAL A 118 -10.96 1.51 2.89
N LEU A 119 -10.04 1.18 2.00
CA LEU A 119 -10.21 1.42 0.56
C LEU A 119 -11.30 0.49 0.00
N ASN A 120 -12.15 1.02 -0.88
CA ASN A 120 -13.20 0.26 -1.54
C ASN A 120 -13.18 0.50 -3.06
N GLU A 121 -13.58 -0.51 -3.82
CA GLU A 121 -13.54 -0.48 -5.29
C GLU A 121 -14.39 0.66 -5.88
N GLY A 122 -15.59 0.87 -5.34
CA GLY A 122 -16.49 1.93 -5.83
C GLY A 122 -15.97 3.34 -5.59
N GLU A 123 -15.12 3.54 -4.59
CA GLU A 123 -14.44 4.80 -4.36
C GLU A 123 -13.23 4.99 -5.28
N LEU A 124 -12.44 3.93 -5.48
CA LEU A 124 -11.18 3.97 -6.21
C LEU A 124 -11.31 3.88 -7.74
N PHE A 125 -12.29 3.14 -8.25
CA PHE A 125 -12.32 2.77 -9.68
C PHE A 125 -13.59 3.20 -10.39
N GLU A 126 -14.65 3.54 -9.67
CA GLU A 126 -15.89 4.01 -10.26
C GLU A 126 -15.96 5.56 -10.32
N ARG A 127 -17.08 6.07 -10.84
CA ARG A 127 -17.35 7.51 -10.97
C ARG A 127 -16.24 8.20 -11.80
N ASN A 128 -15.58 9.19 -11.22
CA ASN A 128 -14.54 9.99 -11.87
C ASN A 128 -13.25 9.21 -12.15
N ASN A 129 -13.11 7.98 -11.64
CA ASN A 129 -11.95 7.14 -11.91
C ASN A 129 -12.22 6.07 -12.98
N ALA A 130 -13.45 5.93 -13.47
CA ALA A 130 -13.72 5.12 -14.67
C ALA A 130 -13.22 5.83 -15.94
N GLU A 131 -13.32 7.17 -15.95
CA GLU A 131 -12.83 8.07 -16.99
C GLU A 131 -12.13 9.25 -16.33
N ILE A 132 -10.81 9.34 -16.46
CA ILE A 132 -9.99 10.39 -15.89
C ILE A 132 -9.62 11.38 -17.01
N SER A 133 -10.19 12.58 -16.94
CA SER A 133 -9.95 13.63 -17.94
C SER A 133 -9.18 14.80 -17.34
N SER A 134 -8.19 15.28 -18.07
CA SER A 134 -7.43 16.50 -17.73
C SER A 134 -6.92 17.16 -19.00
N GLN A 135 -7.21 18.46 -19.14
CA GLN A 135 -6.92 19.21 -20.36
C GLN A 135 -7.55 18.55 -21.61
N SER A 136 -6.75 18.09 -22.56
CA SER A 136 -7.18 17.39 -23.78
C SER A 136 -6.93 15.89 -23.73
N LEU A 137 -6.56 15.33 -22.56
CA LEU A 137 -6.32 13.91 -22.37
C LEU A 137 -7.47 13.28 -21.60
N GLU A 138 -7.90 12.11 -22.06
CA GLU A 138 -8.91 11.28 -21.42
C GLU A 138 -8.37 9.86 -21.31
N PHE A 139 -8.31 9.35 -20.08
CA PHE A 139 -7.91 8.00 -19.76
C PHE A 139 -9.14 7.19 -19.37
N THR A 140 -9.42 6.11 -20.10
CA THR A 140 -10.50 5.18 -19.80
C THR A 140 -9.95 3.97 -19.06
N LEU A 141 -10.58 3.59 -17.96
CA LEU A 141 -10.27 2.40 -17.19
C LEU A 141 -10.45 1.14 -18.05
N ARG A 142 -9.50 0.22 -17.97
CA ARG A 142 -9.54 -1.08 -18.65
C ARG A 142 -9.72 -2.25 -17.71
N ASP A 143 -8.94 -2.26 -16.65
CA ASP A 143 -8.95 -3.32 -15.66
C ASP A 143 -8.49 -2.77 -14.32
N SER A 144 -9.00 -3.34 -13.22
CA SER A 144 -8.69 -2.90 -11.86
C SER A 144 -8.82 -4.06 -10.88
N ASP A 145 -8.02 -4.01 -9.83
CA ASP A 145 -8.15 -4.89 -8.68
C ASP A 145 -7.88 -4.17 -7.35
N LEU A 146 -8.42 -4.73 -6.28
CA LEU A 146 -8.13 -4.33 -4.90
C LEU A 146 -7.75 -5.57 -4.11
N VAL A 147 -6.52 -5.61 -3.61
CA VAL A 147 -5.96 -6.75 -2.89
C VAL A 147 -5.53 -6.37 -1.49
N GLU A 148 -5.67 -7.29 -0.54
CA GLU A 148 -5.15 -7.12 0.83
C GLU A 148 -3.66 -7.50 0.91
N ASP A 149 -3.22 -8.44 0.08
CA ASP A 149 -1.81 -8.82 -0.03
C ASP A 149 -1.08 -7.89 -0.99
N CYS A 150 -0.54 -6.80 -0.44
CA CYS A 150 0.17 -5.78 -1.20
C CYS A 150 1.38 -6.32 -1.99
N SER A 151 1.91 -7.49 -1.63
CA SER A 151 3.04 -8.09 -2.35
C SER A 151 2.67 -8.55 -3.77
N GLN A 152 1.37 -8.73 -4.05
CA GLN A 152 0.84 -9.04 -5.39
C GLN A 152 0.82 -7.82 -6.31
N ALA A 153 0.85 -6.61 -5.73
CA ALA A 153 0.83 -5.35 -6.47
C ALA A 153 2.20 -4.97 -7.05
N VAL A 154 3.28 -5.63 -6.62
CA VAL A 154 4.66 -5.29 -6.95
C VAL A 154 5.50 -6.53 -7.27
N TRP A 155 6.60 -6.31 -7.99
CA TRP A 155 7.70 -7.25 -8.09
C TRP A 155 8.94 -6.69 -7.38
N GLY A 156 9.97 -7.51 -7.18
CA GLY A 156 11.21 -7.13 -6.48
C GLY A 156 11.11 -7.26 -4.96
N GLN A 157 12.17 -7.77 -4.32
CA GLN A 157 12.14 -8.09 -2.89
C GLN A 157 12.19 -6.83 -2.02
N ASP A 158 13.01 -5.84 -2.38
CA ASP A 158 13.19 -4.63 -1.57
C ASP A 158 11.88 -3.83 -1.41
N VAL A 159 11.09 -3.74 -2.49
CA VAL A 159 9.76 -3.08 -2.45
C VAL A 159 8.77 -3.88 -1.60
N ARG A 160 8.82 -5.22 -1.67
CA ARG A 160 7.96 -6.07 -0.83
C ARG A 160 8.30 -5.96 0.65
N ASP A 161 9.60 -5.92 0.97
CA ASP A 161 10.07 -5.73 2.34
C ASP A 161 9.69 -4.33 2.85
N ALA A 162 9.80 -3.29 2.01
CA ALA A 162 9.35 -1.95 2.35
C ALA A 162 7.83 -1.89 2.59
N LEU A 163 7.01 -2.53 1.77
CA LEU A 163 5.56 -2.60 1.97
C LEU A 163 5.18 -3.32 3.27
N ALA A 164 5.89 -4.40 3.60
CA ALA A 164 5.69 -5.13 4.85
C ALA A 164 6.09 -4.28 6.07
N ALA A 165 7.23 -3.59 6.00
CA ALA A 165 7.69 -2.69 7.06
C ALA A 165 6.80 -1.45 7.23
N ALA A 166 6.13 -1.01 6.16
CA ALA A 166 5.17 0.08 6.16
C ALA A 166 3.75 -0.37 6.56
N ASP A 167 3.58 -1.59 7.06
CA ASP A 167 2.29 -2.16 7.48
C ASP A 167 1.18 -2.04 6.41
N CYS A 168 1.51 -2.28 5.14
CA CYS A 168 0.57 -2.18 4.04
C CYS A 168 -0.66 -3.07 4.25
N ALA A 169 -1.85 -2.47 4.21
CA ALA A 169 -3.11 -3.16 4.44
C ALA A 169 -3.86 -3.49 3.16
N GLN A 170 -3.75 -2.63 2.14
CA GLN A 170 -4.42 -2.81 0.86
C GLN A 170 -3.61 -2.17 -0.25
N ALA A 171 -3.68 -2.77 -1.44
CA ALA A 171 -3.20 -2.17 -2.67
C ALA A 171 -4.32 -2.20 -3.71
N GLY A 172 -4.70 -1.03 -4.22
CA GLY A 172 -5.59 -0.89 -5.37
C GLY A 172 -4.77 -0.64 -6.62
N ARG A 173 -5.04 -1.32 -7.72
CA ARG A 173 -4.40 -1.06 -9.01
C ARG A 173 -5.42 -0.93 -10.11
N ALA A 174 -5.08 -0.10 -11.09
CA ALA A 174 -5.90 0.13 -12.26
C ALA A 174 -5.02 0.35 -13.49
N THR A 175 -5.53 -0.06 -14.64
CA THR A 175 -4.92 0.16 -15.94
C THR A 175 -5.81 1.07 -16.78
N TYR A 176 -5.19 2.00 -17.48
CA TYR A 176 -5.86 3.03 -18.24
C TYR A 176 -5.30 3.12 -19.66
N VAL A 177 -6.16 3.45 -20.62
CA VAL A 177 -5.74 3.77 -21.99
C VAL A 177 -6.33 5.10 -22.44
N SER A 178 -5.65 5.75 -23.36
CA SER A 178 -6.10 6.90 -24.13
C SER A 178 -5.71 6.69 -25.60
N ASP A 179 -6.02 7.64 -26.47
CA ASP A 179 -5.64 7.57 -27.89
C ASP A 179 -4.12 7.46 -28.12
N THR A 180 -3.32 8.05 -27.22
CA THR A 180 -1.87 8.23 -27.41
C THR A 180 -1.00 7.66 -26.29
N TYR A 181 -1.60 7.27 -25.17
CA TYR A 181 -0.90 6.74 -24.00
C TYR A 181 -1.66 5.57 -23.38
N PHE A 182 -0.93 4.73 -22.67
CA PHE A 182 -1.48 3.77 -21.72
C PHE A 182 -0.69 3.87 -20.41
N GLY A 183 -1.30 3.46 -19.31
CA GLY A 183 -0.65 3.58 -18.01
C GLY A 183 -1.29 2.77 -16.91
N VAL A 184 -0.57 2.69 -15.80
CA VAL A 184 -0.98 2.03 -14.57
C VAL A 184 -1.08 3.09 -13.48
N ALA A 185 -2.14 3.01 -12.68
CA ALA A 185 -2.23 3.71 -11.41
C ALA A 185 -2.32 2.68 -10.28
N ALA A 186 -1.59 2.90 -9.20
CA ALA A 186 -1.63 2.09 -7.99
C ALA A 186 -1.78 3.00 -6.78
N VAL A 187 -2.52 2.54 -5.77
CA VAL A 187 -2.59 3.17 -4.45
C VAL A 187 -2.30 2.12 -3.39
N PHE A 188 -1.39 2.44 -2.48
CA PHE A 188 -1.09 1.61 -1.31
C PHE A 188 -1.63 2.29 -0.05
N ASN A 189 -2.36 1.55 0.77
CA ASN A 189 -2.83 1.97 2.08
C ASN A 189 -1.83 1.48 3.14
N LEU A 190 -1.01 2.39 3.67
CA LEU A 190 0.13 2.10 4.55
C LEU A 190 -0.15 2.54 5.99
N GLY A 191 0.77 2.26 6.91
CA GLY A 191 0.66 2.69 8.31
C GLY A 191 0.58 4.21 8.46
N ASP A 192 1.52 4.91 7.84
CA ASP A 192 1.76 6.35 7.99
C ASP A 192 2.52 6.95 6.77
N VAL A 193 2.77 8.26 6.82
CA VAL A 193 3.50 8.99 5.76
C VAL A 193 4.94 8.50 5.61
N GLU A 194 5.60 8.13 6.71
CA GLU A 194 6.95 7.57 6.71
C GLU A 194 7.00 6.26 5.94
N GLY A 195 5.98 5.40 6.09
CA GLY A 195 5.76 4.22 5.28
C GLY A 195 5.63 4.54 3.79
N SER A 196 4.81 5.54 3.42
CA SER A 196 4.69 6.01 2.04
C SER A 196 6.03 6.45 1.44
N ARG A 197 6.82 7.21 2.20
CA ARG A 197 8.16 7.66 1.79
C ARG A 197 9.12 6.49 1.62
N ALA A 198 9.11 5.53 2.56
CA ALA A 198 9.99 4.38 2.52
C ALA A 198 9.70 3.47 1.31
N VAL A 199 8.42 3.23 1.02
CA VAL A 199 8.02 2.45 -0.16
C VAL A 199 8.38 3.16 -1.46
N ALA A 200 8.16 4.48 -1.55
CA ALA A 200 8.58 5.27 -2.71
C ALA A 200 10.11 5.21 -2.91
N ALA A 201 10.89 5.37 -1.84
CA ALA A 201 12.35 5.26 -1.90
C ALA A 201 12.82 3.87 -2.36
N ALA A 202 12.15 2.80 -1.94
CA ALA A 202 12.48 1.43 -2.35
C ALA A 202 12.21 1.15 -3.84
N MET A 203 11.34 1.94 -4.49
CA MET A 203 11.07 1.85 -5.93
C MET A 203 12.06 2.66 -6.78
N ALA A 204 12.82 3.57 -6.16
CA ALA A 204 13.83 4.36 -6.86
C ALA A 204 14.96 3.46 -7.37
N GLU A 205 15.60 3.88 -8.45
CA GLU A 205 16.92 3.34 -8.76
C GLU A 205 17.89 3.75 -7.66
N PRO A 206 18.74 2.84 -7.18
CA PRO A 206 19.88 3.28 -6.40
C PRO A 206 20.63 4.27 -7.27
N GLU A 207 20.83 5.49 -6.77
CA GLU A 207 21.73 6.43 -7.44
C GLU A 207 23.05 5.67 -7.58
N ASP A 208 23.44 5.36 -8.83
CA ASP A 208 24.78 4.88 -9.12
C ASP A 208 25.71 5.81 -8.35
N ALA A 209 26.53 5.25 -7.47
CA ALA A 209 27.44 6.02 -6.65
C ALA A 209 28.24 6.93 -7.60
N GLU A 210 27.82 8.19 -7.72
CA GLU A 210 28.38 9.16 -8.65
C GLU A 210 29.86 9.35 -8.26
N GLY A 211 30.75 8.59 -8.88
CA GLY A 211 32.18 8.57 -8.57
C GLY A 211 32.81 7.23 -8.23
N GLY A 212 32.08 6.11 -8.25
CA GLY A 212 32.70 4.77 -8.29
C GLY A 212 33.24 4.50 -9.68
N GLU A 213 34.53 4.16 -9.79
CA GLU A 213 35.15 3.68 -11.02
C GLU A 213 34.23 2.62 -11.66
N GLU A 214 34.00 2.69 -12.98
CA GLU A 214 33.28 1.69 -13.75
C GLU A 214 34.00 0.33 -13.56
N ASP A 215 33.65 -0.39 -12.49
CA ASP A 215 34.07 -1.76 -12.33
C ASP A 215 33.36 -2.53 -13.44
N GLU A 216 34.09 -2.81 -14.53
CA GLU A 216 33.63 -3.63 -15.66
C GLU A 216 33.17 -5.04 -15.21
N ASP A 217 33.45 -5.41 -13.95
CA ASP A 217 33.05 -6.64 -13.27
C ASP A 217 31.87 -6.46 -12.26
N ALA A 218 31.33 -5.26 -12.08
CA ALA A 218 30.14 -5.03 -11.27
C ALA A 218 28.93 -5.63 -12.00
N ALA A 219 28.60 -6.89 -11.66
CA ALA A 219 27.35 -7.51 -12.06
C ALA A 219 26.22 -6.51 -11.83
N ALA A 220 25.47 -6.19 -12.90
CA ALA A 220 24.35 -5.25 -12.87
C ALA A 220 23.57 -5.44 -11.57
N ALA A 221 23.51 -4.38 -10.75
CA ALA A 221 22.78 -4.44 -9.49
C ALA A 221 21.38 -5.01 -9.77
N PRO A 222 20.87 -5.93 -8.92
CA PRO A 222 19.55 -6.51 -9.15
C PRO A 222 18.54 -5.38 -9.30
N ALA A 223 17.74 -5.42 -10.36
CA ALA A 223 16.78 -4.38 -10.66
C ALA A 223 15.87 -4.15 -9.44
N THR A 224 15.75 -2.89 -8.99
CA THR A 224 14.83 -2.56 -7.90
C THR A 224 13.40 -2.74 -8.37
N GLY A 225 12.57 -3.27 -7.48
CA GLY A 225 11.19 -3.66 -7.77
C GLY A 225 10.30 -2.51 -8.25
N PHE A 226 9.19 -2.84 -8.91
CA PHE A 226 8.20 -1.83 -9.29
C PHE A 226 6.76 -2.38 -9.32
N VAL A 227 5.79 -1.51 -9.60
CA VAL A 227 4.37 -1.89 -9.67
C VAL A 227 4.07 -2.82 -10.86
N VAL A 228 3.14 -3.76 -10.66
CA VAL A 228 2.69 -4.72 -11.68
C VAL A 228 1.27 -4.35 -12.10
N PRO A 229 0.94 -4.24 -13.40
CA PRO A 229 -0.43 -4.03 -13.87
C PRO A 229 -1.39 -5.17 -13.41
N PRO A 230 -2.65 -4.90 -13.06
CA PRO A 230 -3.63 -5.93 -12.67
C PRO A 230 -3.85 -7.01 -13.74
N SER A 231 -3.82 -6.63 -15.02
CA SER A 231 -3.69 -7.56 -16.14
C SER A 231 -2.46 -7.28 -17.00
N GLY A 232 -1.63 -8.30 -17.21
CA GLY A 232 -0.53 -8.26 -18.18
C GLY A 232 -1.00 -8.47 -19.62
N GLN A 233 -2.18 -7.96 -19.97
CA GLN A 233 -2.73 -8.02 -21.34
C GLN A 233 -2.20 -6.84 -22.17
N ASP A 234 -2.30 -6.92 -23.49
CA ASP A 234 -1.98 -5.79 -24.37
C ASP A 234 -2.85 -4.55 -24.03
N PRO A 235 -2.30 -3.32 -24.01
CA PRO A 235 -0.89 -2.96 -24.27
C PRO A 235 0.02 -3.02 -23.02
N PHE A 236 -0.47 -3.43 -21.86
CA PHE A 236 0.27 -3.38 -20.58
C PHE A 236 1.37 -4.45 -20.46
N ASN A 237 1.35 -5.49 -21.28
CA ASN A 237 2.44 -6.46 -21.38
C ASN A 237 3.77 -5.85 -21.88
N ARG A 238 3.73 -4.71 -22.58
CA ARG A 238 4.91 -4.00 -23.09
C ARG A 238 5.25 -2.72 -22.31
N LEU A 239 4.58 -2.50 -21.18
CA LEU A 239 4.86 -1.36 -20.31
C LEU A 239 6.31 -1.46 -19.84
N GLY A 240 7.08 -0.37 -19.98
CA GLY A 240 8.51 -0.32 -19.70
C GLY A 240 9.44 -0.79 -20.82
N GLU A 241 8.94 -1.33 -21.93
CA GLU A 241 9.77 -1.63 -23.11
C GLU A 241 10.14 -0.37 -23.90
N GLY A 242 9.27 0.64 -23.87
CA GLY A 242 9.50 1.96 -24.45
C GLY A 242 9.80 3.04 -23.40
N TYR A 243 10.09 4.25 -23.86
CA TYR A 243 10.24 5.41 -22.98
C TYR A 243 8.95 5.63 -22.20
N SER A 244 9.07 5.55 -20.88
CA SER A 244 7.96 5.65 -19.95
C SER A 244 8.43 6.37 -18.69
N ALA A 245 7.50 6.99 -17.97
CA ALA A 245 7.82 7.72 -16.76
C ALA A 245 6.78 7.47 -15.69
N ALA A 246 7.20 7.54 -14.43
CA ALA A 246 6.33 7.34 -13.28
C ALA A 246 6.55 8.37 -12.18
N ASP A 247 5.45 8.76 -11.55
CA ASP A 247 5.44 9.58 -10.33
C ASP A 247 4.94 8.74 -9.16
N ALA A 248 5.66 8.78 -8.05
CA ALA A 248 5.21 8.31 -6.75
C ALA A 248 4.82 9.51 -5.88
N ILE A 249 3.53 9.63 -5.64
CA ILE A 249 2.88 10.75 -4.98
C ILE A 249 2.52 10.32 -3.55
N ILE A 250 3.21 10.91 -2.58
CA ILE A 250 2.96 10.69 -1.16
C ILE A 250 1.76 11.56 -0.76
N SER A 251 0.65 10.91 -0.42
CA SER A 251 -0.67 11.47 -0.12
C SER A 251 -1.12 11.03 1.28
N GLY A 252 -0.30 11.36 2.28
CA GLY A 252 -0.41 10.87 3.65
C GLY A 252 0.12 9.44 3.78
N HIS A 253 -0.58 8.62 4.54
CA HIS A 253 -0.38 7.17 4.60
C HIS A 253 -0.80 6.44 3.32
N TYR A 254 -1.32 7.17 2.32
CA TYR A 254 -1.50 6.64 0.97
C TYR A 254 -0.30 6.98 0.09
N LEU A 255 0.25 5.97 -0.57
CA LEU A 255 1.20 6.16 -1.67
C LEU A 255 0.47 5.91 -2.99
N VAL A 256 0.39 6.92 -3.85
CA VAL A 256 -0.17 6.80 -5.20
C VAL A 256 0.97 6.74 -6.20
N VAL A 257 1.04 5.70 -7.02
CA VAL A 257 2.03 5.56 -8.10
C VAL A 257 1.30 5.60 -9.43
N VAL A 258 1.71 6.50 -10.33
CA VAL A 258 1.22 6.55 -11.71
C VAL A 258 2.38 6.32 -12.66
N TRP A 259 2.18 5.48 -13.68
CA TRP A 259 3.20 5.13 -14.68
C TRP A 259 2.59 5.16 -16.07
N VAL A 260 3.14 5.98 -16.97
CA VAL A 260 2.61 6.20 -18.31
C VAL A 260 3.63 5.91 -19.39
N GLN A 261 3.16 5.40 -20.53
CA GLN A 261 3.94 5.17 -21.74
C GLN A 261 3.13 5.57 -22.99
N PRO A 262 3.76 6.22 -24.00
CA PRO A 262 3.13 6.45 -25.29
C PRO A 262 2.83 5.13 -26.02
N THR A 263 1.69 5.06 -26.71
CA THR A 263 1.29 3.86 -27.46
C THR A 263 2.28 3.50 -28.59
N GLY A 264 2.97 4.50 -29.16
CA GLY A 264 3.96 4.31 -30.21
C GLY A 264 5.41 4.20 -29.74
N SER A 265 5.69 4.17 -28.43
CA SER A 265 7.07 4.08 -27.93
C SER A 265 7.54 2.62 -27.89
N GLU A 266 8.63 2.33 -28.61
CA GLU A 266 9.25 1.00 -28.73
C GLU A 266 10.70 0.97 -28.16
N SER A 267 11.23 2.11 -27.73
CA SER A 267 12.58 2.24 -27.17
C SER A 267 12.62 3.25 -26.02
N VAL A 268 13.41 2.95 -24.99
CA VAL A 268 13.70 3.86 -23.87
C VAL A 268 14.50 5.10 -24.29
N GLU A 269 15.16 5.06 -25.46
CA GLU A 269 15.91 6.18 -26.00
C GLU A 269 15.01 7.24 -26.67
N ASP A 270 13.77 6.87 -27.00
CA ASP A 270 12.79 7.75 -27.68
C ASP A 270 12.11 8.70 -26.68
N ARG A 271 12.91 9.56 -26.06
CA ARG A 271 12.45 10.46 -25.00
C ARG A 271 11.42 11.45 -25.51
N VAL A 272 10.27 11.49 -24.85
CA VAL A 272 9.21 12.47 -25.06
C VAL A 272 8.80 13.10 -23.74
N SER A 273 8.14 14.27 -23.78
CA SER A 273 7.59 14.83 -22.55
C SER A 273 6.38 14.02 -22.10
N LEU A 274 6.42 13.54 -20.85
CA LEU A 274 5.31 12.78 -20.23
C LEU A 274 4.63 13.57 -19.09
N SER A 275 4.95 14.85 -18.93
CA SER A 275 4.38 15.67 -17.84
C SER A 275 2.85 15.77 -17.93
N SER A 276 2.29 16.03 -19.10
CA SER A 276 0.83 16.13 -19.28
C SER A 276 0.10 14.81 -18.98
N PRO A 277 0.48 13.64 -19.55
CA PRO A 277 -0.19 12.39 -19.21
C PRO A 277 0.02 11.96 -17.75
N LEU A 278 1.18 12.22 -17.14
CA LEU A 278 1.39 11.97 -15.71
C LEU A 278 0.45 12.81 -14.84
N VAL A 279 0.36 14.12 -15.09
CA VAL A 279 -0.55 15.02 -14.36
C VAL A 279 -2.01 14.60 -14.55
N ALA A 280 -2.39 14.19 -15.76
CA ALA A 280 -3.74 13.71 -16.03
C ALA A 280 -4.05 12.44 -15.24
N LEU A 281 -3.20 11.41 -15.33
CA LEU A 281 -3.42 10.15 -14.63
C LEU A 281 -3.31 10.28 -13.10
N ALA A 282 -2.53 11.25 -12.60
CA ALA A 282 -2.42 11.57 -11.17
C ALA A 282 -3.75 12.02 -10.53
N ASN A 283 -4.76 12.41 -11.31
CA ASN A 283 -6.12 12.65 -10.81
C ASN A 283 -6.80 11.38 -10.29
N PHE A 284 -6.23 10.18 -10.51
CA PHE A 284 -6.64 8.94 -9.85
C PHE A 284 -6.74 9.08 -8.31
N ARG A 285 -5.97 10.01 -7.71
CA ARG A 285 -6.00 10.30 -6.26
C ARG A 285 -7.17 11.19 -5.81
N ASP A 286 -8.06 11.62 -6.69
CA ASP A 286 -9.26 12.42 -6.38
C ASP A 286 -10.11 11.89 -5.21
N PRO A 287 -10.28 10.56 -5.01
CA PRO A 287 -10.93 10.05 -3.81
C PRO A 287 -10.24 10.46 -2.50
N LEU A 288 -8.91 10.51 -2.48
CA LEU A 288 -8.13 10.91 -1.30
C LEU A 288 -8.26 12.41 -1.01
N TYR A 289 -8.37 13.25 -2.04
CA TYR A 289 -8.70 14.67 -1.85
C TYR A 289 -10.05 14.85 -1.17
N ARG A 290 -11.06 14.08 -1.58
CA ARG A 290 -12.39 14.11 -0.93
C ARG A 290 -12.31 13.65 0.52
N ARG A 291 -11.51 12.61 0.82
CA ARG A 291 -11.28 12.17 2.21
C ARG A 291 -10.67 13.26 3.09
N MET A 292 -9.67 13.96 2.58
CA MET A 292 -9.01 15.07 3.28
C MET A 292 -9.99 16.22 3.56
N VAL A 293 -10.80 16.61 2.56
CA VAL A 293 -11.81 17.68 2.72
C VAL A 293 -12.81 17.30 3.79
N ASN A 294 -13.35 16.08 3.76
CA ASN A 294 -14.32 15.62 4.76
C ASN A 294 -13.76 15.66 6.19
N LEU A 295 -12.51 15.21 6.39
CA LEU A 295 -11.89 15.22 7.74
C LEU A 295 -11.68 16.65 8.27
N ARG A 296 -11.39 17.62 7.39
CA ARG A 296 -11.27 19.03 7.79
C ARG A 296 -12.60 19.64 8.23
N GLU A 297 -13.71 19.19 7.65
CA GLU A 297 -15.05 19.66 8.01
C GLU A 297 -15.55 19.04 9.33
N GLU A 298 -15.08 17.84 9.66
CA GLU A 298 -15.45 17.12 10.88
C GLU A 298 -14.71 17.59 12.14
N GLU A 299 -13.61 18.32 12.00
CA GLU A 299 -12.88 18.95 13.11
C GLU A 299 -13.76 20.03 13.79
N PRO A 300 -14.16 19.85 15.06
CA PRO A 300 -15.05 20.78 15.77
C PRO A 300 -14.31 22.06 16.15
N GLY A 301 -14.14 22.94 15.17
CA GLY A 301 -13.43 24.22 15.27
C GLY A 301 -13.45 25.05 13.98
N GLY A 302 -13.78 24.44 12.83
CA GLY A 302 -13.93 25.10 11.55
C GLY A 302 -15.30 25.74 11.35
N SER A 303 -15.65 26.73 12.17
CA SER A 303 -16.80 27.61 11.89
C SER A 303 -16.47 28.52 10.71
N THR A 304 -16.70 28.07 9.47
CA THR A 304 -16.93 28.98 8.35
C THR A 304 -18.40 29.34 8.32
N ASP A 305 -18.74 30.45 8.97
CA ASP A 305 -19.92 31.24 8.64
C ASP A 305 -19.80 31.66 7.17
N GLY A 306 -20.44 30.89 6.30
CA GLY A 306 -20.49 31.11 4.86
C GLY A 306 -21.89 30.87 4.36
N THR A 307 -22.83 31.72 4.76
CA THR A 307 -24.12 31.89 4.08
C THR A 307 -23.87 32.29 2.62
N GLY A 308 -23.76 31.30 1.74
CA GLY A 308 -23.85 31.45 0.31
C GLY A 308 -25.31 31.37 -0.13
N THR A 309 -26.03 32.49 0.03
CA THR A 309 -27.29 32.72 -0.69
C THR A 309 -27.03 32.58 -2.18
N THR A 310 -27.53 31.51 -2.80
CA THR A 310 -27.64 31.41 -4.25
C THR A 310 -29.00 31.99 -4.64
N ASP A 311 -29.04 33.31 -4.81
CA ASP A 311 -30.09 33.97 -5.59
C ASP A 311 -29.81 33.68 -7.08
N GLY A 312 -30.32 32.53 -7.53
CA GLY A 312 -30.43 32.19 -8.94
C GLY A 312 -31.80 32.58 -9.47
N THR A 313 -31.91 33.82 -9.96
CA THR A 313 -33.01 34.24 -10.84
C THR A 313 -33.14 33.25 -12.01
N THR A 314 -34.28 32.56 -12.08
CA THR A 314 -34.77 31.98 -13.33
C THR A 314 -36.25 32.31 -13.44
N ASP A 315 -36.55 33.25 -14.34
CA ASP A 315 -37.89 33.51 -14.82
C ASP A 315 -38.43 32.24 -15.51
N GLY A 316 -39.52 31.71 -14.98
CA GLY A 316 -40.16 30.50 -15.50
C GLY A 316 -41.56 30.36 -14.93
N THR A 317 -42.48 31.14 -15.49
CA THR A 317 -43.93 31.04 -15.28
C THR A 317 -44.43 29.61 -15.40
N GLY A 318 -45.01 29.10 -14.31
CA GLY A 318 -45.69 27.79 -14.27
C GLY A 318 -46.62 27.71 -13.06
N THR A 319 -47.81 28.28 -13.20
CA THR A 319 -48.95 28.08 -12.28
C THR A 319 -49.34 26.62 -12.23
N THR A 320 -49.44 26.03 -11.04
CA THR A 320 -50.46 25.01 -10.74
C THR A 320 -50.69 24.89 -9.25
N ASP A 321 -51.93 25.21 -8.85
CA ASP A 321 -52.48 25.01 -7.52
C ASP A 321 -52.58 23.53 -7.16
N GLY A 322 -52.28 23.20 -5.90
CA GLY A 322 -52.41 21.84 -5.36
C GLY A 322 -52.40 21.85 -3.84
N THR A 323 -53.57 22.17 -3.26
CA THR A 323 -53.89 22.06 -1.84
C THR A 323 -53.80 20.61 -1.35
N GLY A 324 -53.11 20.40 -0.22
CA GLY A 324 -52.99 19.10 0.44
C GLY A 324 -52.76 19.25 1.94
N THR A 325 -53.82 19.60 2.66
CA THR A 325 -53.90 19.56 4.13
C THR A 325 -53.81 18.12 4.62
N THR A 326 -52.95 17.84 5.61
CA THR A 326 -53.18 16.76 6.57
C THR A 326 -52.76 17.21 7.96
N ASP A 327 -53.77 17.31 8.83
CA ASP A 327 -53.64 17.55 10.26
C ASP A 327 -53.11 16.30 10.97
N GLY A 328 -52.24 16.50 11.95
CA GLY A 328 -51.73 15.47 12.85
C GLY A 328 -51.32 16.08 14.18
N THR A 329 -52.30 16.17 15.08
CA THR A 329 -52.23 16.73 16.44
C THR A 329 -51.34 15.91 17.38
N GLY A 330 -50.51 16.61 18.16
CA GLY A 330 -49.73 16.05 19.26
C GLY A 330 -49.44 17.12 20.32
N THR A 331 -50.44 17.41 21.15
CA THR A 331 -50.34 18.26 22.35
C THR A 331 -49.93 17.41 23.55
N THR A 332 -48.92 17.84 24.30
CA THR A 332 -48.86 17.62 25.75
C THR A 332 -48.45 18.92 26.44
N ASP A 333 -49.36 19.37 27.31
CA ASP A 333 -49.27 20.55 28.16
C ASP A 333 -48.23 20.40 29.28
N GLY A 334 -47.66 21.54 29.68
CA GLY A 334 -46.89 21.73 30.90
C GLY A 334 -46.99 23.18 31.37
N THR A 335 -48.02 23.45 32.15
CA THR A 335 -48.44 24.73 32.74
C THR A 335 -47.63 25.13 33.99
N GLY A 336 -47.64 26.43 34.30
CA GLY A 336 -47.31 27.00 35.62
C GLY A 336 -46.60 28.35 35.55
N THR A 337 -47.27 29.46 35.22
CA THR A 337 -48.05 30.37 36.09
C THR A 337 -47.24 31.61 36.55
N THR A 338 -47.98 32.72 36.53
CA THR A 338 -47.69 34.15 36.55
C THR A 338 -47.38 34.77 37.91
N ASP A 339 -46.83 36.00 37.87
CA ASP A 339 -47.33 37.26 38.51
C ASP A 339 -46.11 38.19 38.74
N GLY A 340 -46.13 39.52 38.61
CA GLY A 340 -47.13 40.52 38.26
C GLY A 340 -46.50 41.92 38.23
N THR A 341 -47.00 42.77 37.33
CA THR A 341 -47.43 44.18 37.47
C THR A 341 -46.62 45.25 38.25
N THR A 342 -46.58 46.44 37.61
CA THR A 342 -46.50 47.85 38.10
C THR A 342 -45.18 48.55 38.40
N GLY A 343 -45.01 49.76 37.83
CA GLY A 343 -44.31 50.86 38.49
C GLY A 343 -43.64 51.92 37.59
N THR A 344 -44.39 52.95 37.21
CA THR A 344 -43.91 54.20 36.56
C THR A 344 -43.28 55.16 37.59
N THR A 345 -42.19 55.88 37.21
CA THR A 345 -41.76 57.27 37.54
C THR A 345 -40.24 57.35 37.34
N GLY A 346 -39.58 58.28 36.65
CA GLY A 346 -39.77 59.73 36.57
C GLY A 346 -38.63 60.45 37.33
N THR A 347 -37.98 61.45 36.70
CA THR A 347 -36.95 62.42 37.19
C THR A 347 -35.55 61.86 37.51
N ASP A 348 -34.42 62.46 37.09
CA ASP A 348 -34.08 63.82 36.62
C ASP A 348 -33.28 63.83 35.30
#